data_AF-D8F512-F1
#
_entry.id   AF-D8F512-F1
#
_cell.length_a   1.000
_cell.length_b   1.000
_cell.length_c   1.000
_cell.angle_alpha   90.00
_cell.angle_beta   90.00
_cell.angle_gamma   90.00
#
_symmetry.space_group_name_H-M   'P 1'
#
loop_
_entity.id
_entity.type
_entity.pdbx_description
1 polymer ?
#
loop_
_entity_poly.entity_id
_entity_poly.type
_entity_poly.pdbx_seq_one_letter_code
_entity_poly.pdbx_strand_id
1 'polypeptide(L)'
;MPSTVFFPHTCIESNLLERLCETFGSLVLCQPWFTESTISSSFVEKEKLKVCFPPEHLKPRKDFHHLLSEYRIWMMENQGKNRSSSFSTGQTGDETWAIRKAIREAGKDADDPAVNNALKWHLMLHLARNLEQARETSQELLRKVTATKSPLAEALAKGEEVPDIFKDLPMCESYPYVTERHLELILEAWFGLFGTVIPADANLLTLDRQVMDYALDLCDGCEVESLEDHPHPSQKNEIDTPGFTINRRSLPRCLNASASTDSSLLALAGKTLIFVERKSISHATS
;
A
#
# COMPACT_ATOMS: atom_id res chain seq x y z
N MET A 1 -6.87 10.91 -21.38
CA MET A 1 -7.34 9.87 -20.44
C MET A 1 -6.97 10.33 -19.04
N PRO A 2 -7.81 10.04 -18.02
CA PRO A 2 -7.48 10.37 -16.64
C PRO A 2 -6.18 9.69 -16.22
N SER A 3 -5.37 10.38 -15.40
CA SER A 3 -4.12 9.82 -14.89
C SER A 3 -4.42 8.64 -13.96
N THR A 4 -3.64 7.56 -14.08
CA THR A 4 -3.74 6.40 -13.19
C THR A 4 -2.63 6.46 -12.16
N VAL A 5 -3.00 6.45 -10.88
CA VAL A 5 -2.12 6.70 -9.73
C VAL A 5 -2.10 5.47 -8.83
N PHE A 6 -0.93 5.00 -8.43
CA PHE A 6 -0.81 3.95 -7.43
C PHE A 6 -1.36 4.41 -6.08
N PHE A 7 -2.26 3.62 -5.48
CA PHE A 7 -2.99 3.97 -4.27
C PHE A 7 -3.20 2.75 -3.36
N PRO A 8 -2.95 2.88 -2.04
CA PRO A 8 -2.07 3.87 -1.37
C PRO A 8 -0.58 3.50 -1.52
N HIS A 9 -0.25 2.57 -2.43
CA HIS A 9 1.09 2.01 -2.61
C HIS A 9 2.14 3.10 -2.88
N THR A 10 3.26 3.03 -2.17
CA THR A 10 4.40 3.95 -2.36
C THR A 10 5.60 3.27 -3.00
N CYS A 11 5.55 1.94 -3.15
CA CYS A 11 6.55 1.15 -3.84
C CYS A 11 5.88 0.13 -4.76
N ILE A 12 6.64 -0.35 -5.74
CA ILE A 12 6.19 -1.41 -6.64
C ILE A 12 7.41 -2.16 -7.20
N GLU A 13 7.23 -3.46 -7.42
CA GLU A 13 8.22 -4.32 -8.07
C GLU A 13 8.39 -3.94 -9.55
N SER A 14 9.64 -3.82 -10.02
CA SER A 14 9.96 -3.43 -11.40
C SER A 14 9.29 -4.31 -12.46
N ASN A 15 9.21 -5.62 -12.25
CA ASN A 15 8.63 -6.57 -13.21
C ASN A 15 7.11 -6.42 -13.35
N LEU A 16 6.43 -6.04 -12.26
CA LEU A 16 5.01 -5.74 -12.30
C LEU A 16 4.76 -4.36 -12.92
N LEU A 17 5.59 -3.38 -12.55
CA LEU A 17 5.51 -2.02 -13.07
C LEU A 17 5.56 -2.00 -14.60
N GLU A 18 6.46 -2.76 -15.23
CA GLU A 18 6.57 -2.82 -16.69
C GLU A 18 5.25 -3.22 -17.35
N ARG A 19 4.65 -4.32 -16.86
CA ARG A 19 3.39 -4.86 -17.36
C ARG A 19 2.21 -3.90 -17.12
N LEU A 20 2.21 -3.22 -15.98
CA LEU A 20 1.19 -2.21 -15.70
C LEU A 20 1.34 -1.00 -16.63
N CYS A 21 2.56 -0.52 -16.89
CA CYS A 21 2.80 0.57 -17.84
C CYS A 21 2.41 0.19 -19.28
N GLU A 22 2.57 -1.07 -19.68
CA GLU A 22 2.06 -1.54 -20.98
C GLU A 22 0.52 -1.48 -21.06
N THR A 23 -0.16 -1.71 -19.94
CA THR A 23 -1.63 -1.77 -19.90
C THR A 23 -2.28 -0.41 -19.72
N PHE A 24 -1.71 0.43 -18.84
CA PHE A 24 -2.28 1.72 -18.44
C PHE A 24 -1.53 2.91 -19.08
N GLY A 25 -0.45 2.65 -19.81
CA GLY A 25 0.39 3.69 -20.40
C GLY A 25 1.28 4.36 -19.34
N SER A 26 1.07 5.65 -19.11
CA SER A 26 1.81 6.41 -18.11
C SER A 26 1.14 6.31 -16.74
N LEU A 27 1.90 5.86 -15.74
CA LEU A 27 1.46 5.71 -14.35
C LEU A 27 2.07 6.78 -13.46
N VAL A 28 1.39 7.11 -12.37
CA VAL A 28 1.91 8.01 -11.33
C VAL A 28 2.18 7.23 -10.05
N LEU A 29 3.40 7.34 -9.52
CA LEU A 29 3.74 6.81 -8.20
C LEU A 29 3.97 7.97 -7.23
N CYS A 30 3.20 7.97 -6.15
CA CYS A 30 3.35 8.93 -5.07
C CYS A 30 4.40 8.41 -4.07
N GLN A 31 5.46 9.20 -3.86
CA GLN A 31 6.55 8.85 -2.96
C GLN A 31 6.69 9.88 -1.84
N PRO A 32 6.68 9.44 -0.56
CA PRO A 32 7.05 10.31 0.54
C PRO A 32 8.44 10.92 0.34
N TRP A 33 8.70 12.03 1.01
CA TRP A 33 10.04 12.61 1.01
C TRP A 33 11.02 11.65 1.69
N PHE A 34 12.28 11.68 1.27
CA PHE A 34 13.35 10.86 1.84
C PHE A 34 13.19 9.34 1.60
N THR A 35 12.38 8.96 0.62
CA THR A 35 12.24 7.58 0.16
C THR A 35 13.37 7.21 -0.79
N GLU A 36 14.00 6.07 -0.55
CA GLU A 36 14.99 5.50 -1.47
C GLU A 36 14.32 4.99 -2.74
N SER A 37 14.84 5.36 -3.91
CA SER A 37 14.28 4.89 -5.18
C SER A 37 14.59 3.42 -5.38
N THR A 38 13.55 2.60 -5.48
CA THR A 38 13.64 1.18 -5.86
C THR A 38 13.39 0.97 -7.35
N ILE A 39 13.14 2.05 -8.10
CA ILE A 39 12.72 2.01 -9.49
C ILE A 39 13.92 2.24 -10.38
N SER A 40 14.05 1.44 -11.43
CA SER A 40 15.07 1.63 -12.46
C SER A 40 14.89 2.98 -13.15
N SER A 41 15.97 3.75 -13.27
CA SER A 41 16.00 5.05 -13.96
C SER A 41 15.43 5.01 -15.38
N SER A 42 15.50 3.84 -16.03
CA SER A 42 14.98 3.60 -17.38
C SER A 42 13.45 3.79 -17.53
N PHE A 43 12.66 3.59 -16.47
CA PHE A 43 11.20 3.82 -16.52
C PHE A 43 10.85 5.30 -16.47
N VAL A 44 11.64 6.07 -15.72
CA VAL A 44 11.47 7.51 -15.57
C VAL A 44 11.87 8.22 -16.87
N GLU A 45 12.97 7.78 -17.49
CA GLU A 45 13.45 8.32 -18.78
C GLU A 45 12.49 8.08 -19.94
N LYS A 46 11.72 6.99 -19.91
CA LYS A 46 10.73 6.66 -20.96
C LYS A 46 9.37 7.35 -20.76
N GLU A 47 9.22 8.24 -19.78
CA GLU A 47 7.96 8.91 -19.39
C GLU A 47 6.79 7.94 -19.09
N LYS A 48 7.08 6.66 -18.89
CA LYS A 48 6.09 5.63 -18.54
C LYS A 48 5.71 5.68 -17.06
N LEU A 49 6.58 6.23 -16.22
CA LEU A 49 6.32 6.44 -14.80
C LEU A 49 6.66 7.87 -14.40
N LYS A 50 5.67 8.57 -13.87
CA LYS A 50 5.85 9.87 -13.22
C LYS A 50 5.90 9.68 -11.71
N VAL A 51 7.00 10.09 -11.09
CA VAL A 51 7.09 10.13 -9.63
C VAL A 51 6.57 11.48 -9.14
N CYS A 52 5.68 11.45 -8.15
CA CYS A 52 5.09 12.62 -7.52
C CYS A 52 5.48 12.66 -6.04
N PHE A 53 5.97 13.81 -5.59
CA PHE A 53 6.30 14.07 -4.19
C PHE A 53 5.24 14.96 -3.54
N PRO A 54 5.09 14.92 -2.20
CA PRO A 54 4.24 15.87 -1.48
C PRO A 54 4.72 17.31 -1.72
N PRO A 55 3.85 18.32 -1.56
CA PRO A 55 4.25 19.72 -1.63
C PRO A 55 5.47 20.03 -0.73
N GLU A 56 6.34 20.95 -1.17
CA GLU A 56 7.58 21.29 -0.44
C GLU A 56 7.32 21.80 0.99
N HIS A 57 6.18 22.44 1.26
CA HIS A 57 5.82 22.88 2.61
C HIS A 57 5.48 21.72 3.56
N LEU A 58 5.17 20.52 3.03
CA LEU A 58 4.98 19.28 3.80
C LEU A 58 6.25 18.43 3.87
N LYS A 59 7.40 18.98 3.45
CA LYS A 59 8.67 18.27 3.51
C LYS A 59 9.20 18.22 4.94
N PRO A 60 9.49 17.02 5.49
CA PRO A 60 10.06 16.92 6.82
C PRO A 60 11.43 17.60 6.89
N ARG A 61 11.81 18.00 8.11
CA ARG A 61 13.15 18.54 8.39
C ARG A 61 14.23 17.46 8.17
N LYS A 62 15.48 17.90 8.01
CA LYS A 62 16.61 17.03 7.63
C LYS A 62 16.92 15.91 8.64
N ASP A 63 16.58 16.10 9.91
CA ASP A 63 16.70 15.13 11.00
C ASP A 63 15.68 13.98 10.90
N PHE A 64 14.74 14.04 9.95
CA PHE A 64 13.76 12.97 9.73
C PHE A 64 14.40 11.60 9.49
N HIS A 65 15.55 11.53 8.81
CA HIS A 65 16.26 10.26 8.62
C HIS A 65 16.69 9.62 9.94
N HIS A 66 17.16 10.44 10.88
CA HIS A 66 17.55 9.98 12.21
C HIS A 66 16.34 9.43 12.96
N LEU A 67 15.25 10.20 13.01
CA LEU A 67 14.00 9.80 13.65
C LEU A 67 13.42 8.51 13.04
N LEU A 68 13.44 8.39 11.71
CA LEU A 68 12.97 7.19 11.02
C LEU A 68 13.84 5.97 11.37
N SER A 69 15.17 6.16 11.47
CA SER A 69 16.08 5.09 11.84
C SER A 69 15.89 4.62 13.28
N GLU A 70 15.75 5.54 14.23
CA GLU A 70 15.47 5.24 15.64
C GLU A 70 14.14 4.49 15.79
N TYR A 71 13.09 4.97 15.11
CA TYR A 71 11.79 4.31 15.14
C TYR A 71 11.83 2.91 14.53
N ARG A 72 12.58 2.72 13.43
CA ARG A 72 12.78 1.40 12.81
C ARG A 72 13.50 0.44 13.74
N ILE A 73 14.59 0.88 14.38
CA ILE A 73 15.34 0.08 15.36
C ILE A 73 14.42 -0.34 16.50
N TRP A 74 13.67 0.60 17.07
CA TRP A 74 12.71 0.32 18.13
C TRP A 74 11.65 -0.70 17.73
N MET A 75 11.10 -0.61 16.51
CA MET A 75 10.14 -1.61 16.03
C MET A 75 10.76 -3.00 15.95
N MET A 76 11.98 -3.13 15.41
CA MET A 76 12.66 -4.43 15.32
C MET A 76 12.90 -5.05 16.69
N GLU A 77 13.27 -4.24 17.68
CA GLU A 77 13.55 -4.67 19.05
C GLU A 77 12.29 -5.04 19.85
N ASN A 78 11.12 -4.55 19.45
CA ASN A 78 9.86 -4.76 20.17
C ASN A 78 8.85 -5.67 19.45
N GLN A 79 9.03 -5.98 18.16
CA GLN A 79 8.16 -6.92 17.42
C GLN A 79 8.16 -8.35 18.01
N GLY A 80 9.22 -8.76 18.71
CA GLY A 80 9.30 -10.06 19.38
C GLY A 80 8.59 -10.16 20.74
N LYS A 81 8.17 -9.04 21.35
CA LYS A 81 7.65 -9.01 22.73
C LYS A 81 6.12 -9.08 22.84
N ASN A 82 5.40 -9.03 21.71
CA ASN A 82 3.93 -9.04 21.67
C ASN A 82 3.29 -10.43 21.63
N ARG A 83 4.06 -11.52 21.80
CA ARG A 83 3.50 -12.83 22.15
C ARG A 83 3.60 -13.03 23.67
N SER A 84 2.61 -12.48 24.37
CA SER A 84 2.11 -12.95 25.67
C SER A 84 3.15 -13.47 26.68
N SER A 85 4.00 -12.59 27.21
CA SER A 85 4.43 -12.58 28.63
C SER A 85 5.51 -11.52 28.82
N SER A 86 5.19 -10.41 29.48
CA SER A 86 6.06 -9.67 30.43
C SER A 86 5.53 -8.25 30.62
N PHE A 87 4.52 -8.10 31.47
CA PHE A 87 4.47 -6.94 32.34
C PHE A 87 5.55 -7.17 33.43
N SER A 88 6.45 -6.20 33.61
CA SER A 88 7.69 -6.18 34.41
C SER A 88 8.93 -6.37 33.52
N THR A 89 9.85 -5.41 33.37
CA THR A 89 10.47 -4.57 34.40
C THR A 89 11.10 -3.32 33.75
N GLY A 90 10.74 -2.12 34.20
CA GLY A 90 11.59 -0.93 34.34
C GLY A 90 12.34 -0.25 33.18
N GLN A 91 12.60 -0.84 32.00
CA GLN A 91 13.50 -0.22 31.00
C GLN A 91 12.85 0.14 29.65
N THR A 92 11.86 -0.61 29.16
CA THR A 92 11.21 -0.36 27.85
C THR A 92 10.23 0.84 27.85
N GLY A 93 9.83 1.33 29.02
CA GLY A 93 8.92 2.47 29.16
C GLY A 93 9.56 3.82 28.80
N ASP A 94 10.85 3.97 29.08
CA ASP A 94 11.58 5.23 28.94
C ASP A 94 11.92 5.53 27.47
N GLU A 95 12.34 4.51 26.71
CA GLU A 95 12.61 4.62 25.27
C GLU A 95 11.35 4.93 24.46
N THR A 96 10.22 4.29 24.80
CA THR A 96 8.93 4.57 24.14
C THR A 96 8.41 5.96 24.51
N TRP A 97 8.72 6.45 25.71
CA TRP A 97 8.45 7.84 26.09
C TRP A 97 9.38 8.81 25.36
N ALA A 98 10.67 8.48 25.21
CA ALA A 98 11.67 9.27 24.50
C ALA A 98 11.35 9.40 23.01
N ILE A 99 10.91 8.34 22.33
CA ILE A 99 10.46 8.41 20.92
C ILE A 99 9.17 9.22 20.80
N ARG A 100 8.18 8.97 21.68
CA ARG A 100 6.95 9.77 21.70
C ARG A 100 7.21 11.24 22.04
N LYS A 101 8.23 11.52 22.85
CA LYS A 101 8.69 12.85 23.21
C LYS A 101 9.44 13.48 22.04
N ALA A 102 10.35 12.78 21.37
CA ALA A 102 11.08 13.26 20.18
C ALA A 102 10.11 13.56 19.03
N ILE A 103 9.13 12.69 18.76
CA ILE A 103 8.07 12.97 17.77
C ILE A 103 7.24 14.19 18.19
N ARG A 104 6.92 14.34 19.47
CA ARG A 104 6.16 15.48 20.00
C ARG A 104 6.98 16.77 20.00
N GLU A 105 8.30 16.70 20.21
CA GLU A 105 9.22 17.83 20.20
C GLU A 105 9.49 18.28 18.76
N ALA A 106 9.78 17.34 17.85
CA ALA A 106 9.87 17.60 16.41
C ALA A 106 8.57 18.20 15.83
N GLY A 107 7.41 17.81 16.38
CA GLY A 107 6.11 18.38 16.04
C GLY A 107 5.73 19.65 16.82
N LYS A 108 6.44 20.01 17.90
CA LYS A 108 6.19 21.23 18.72
C LYS A 108 6.92 22.45 18.17
N ASP A 109 8.05 22.25 17.51
CA ASP A 109 8.77 23.33 16.81
C ASP A 109 8.05 23.80 15.53
N ALA A 110 6.94 23.15 15.18
CA ALA A 110 6.03 23.58 14.15
C ALA A 110 4.82 24.24 14.82
N ASP A 111 4.75 25.57 14.77
CA ASP A 111 3.57 26.33 15.21
C ASP A 111 2.30 25.97 14.40
N ASP A 112 2.45 25.26 13.27
CA ASP A 112 1.38 24.84 12.37
C ASP A 112 1.01 23.35 12.55
N PRO A 113 -0.25 23.01 12.93
CA PRO A 113 -0.72 21.64 13.02
C PRO A 113 -0.61 20.84 11.72
N ALA A 114 -0.62 21.49 10.54
CA ALA A 114 -0.44 20.84 9.25
C ALA A 114 0.98 20.25 9.09
N VAL A 115 2.00 20.92 9.60
CA VAL A 115 3.39 20.46 9.56
C VAL A 115 3.63 19.30 10.53
N ASN A 116 2.97 19.34 11.70
CA ASN A 116 3.01 18.22 12.65
C ASN A 116 2.33 16.96 12.07
N ASN A 117 1.20 17.13 11.38
CA ASN A 117 0.55 16.02 10.68
C ASN A 117 1.38 15.52 9.50
N ALA A 118 2.06 16.41 8.75
CA ALA A 118 2.97 16.00 7.69
C ALA A 118 4.03 15.01 8.19
N LEU A 119 4.68 15.29 9.33
CA LEU A 119 5.66 14.39 9.92
C LEU A 119 5.07 13.00 10.21
N LYS A 120 3.88 12.95 10.81
CA LYS A 120 3.19 11.69 11.12
C LYS A 120 2.82 10.93 9.85
N TRP A 121 2.32 11.63 8.83
CA TRP A 121 1.94 11.03 7.56
C TRP A 121 3.17 10.45 6.84
N HIS A 122 4.30 11.16 6.81
CA HIS A 122 5.54 10.63 6.26
C HIS A 122 5.98 9.37 7.02
N LEU A 123 6.00 9.41 8.35
CA LEU A 123 6.37 8.26 9.16
C LEU A 123 5.44 7.06 8.86
N MET A 124 4.13 7.27 8.84
CA MET A 124 3.15 6.22 8.57
C MET A 124 3.39 5.56 7.20
N LEU A 125 3.59 6.34 6.14
CA LEU A 125 3.82 5.79 4.81
C LEU A 125 5.18 5.10 4.66
N HIS A 126 6.23 5.59 5.32
CA HIS A 126 7.52 4.90 5.37
C HIS A 126 7.41 3.55 6.09
N LEU A 127 6.56 3.43 7.10
CA LEU A 127 6.30 2.17 7.79
C LEU A 127 5.48 1.21 6.92
N ALA A 128 4.40 1.70 6.33
CA ALA A 128 3.57 0.92 5.42
C ALA A 128 4.41 0.36 4.27
N ARG A 129 5.30 1.17 3.68
CA ARG A 129 6.26 0.74 2.67
C ARG A 129 7.17 -0.39 3.15
N ASN A 130 7.73 -0.31 4.36
CA ASN A 130 8.61 -1.36 4.87
C ASN A 130 7.84 -2.69 5.02
N LEU A 131 6.58 -2.64 5.46
CA LEU A 131 5.72 -3.82 5.58
C LEU A 131 5.40 -4.42 4.21
N GLU A 132 5.15 -3.56 3.21
CA GLU A 132 4.91 -3.96 1.82
C GLU A 132 6.15 -4.62 1.20
N GLN A 133 7.33 -4.04 1.39
CA GLN A 133 8.60 -4.61 0.90
C GLN A 133 8.95 -5.93 1.59
N ALA A 134 8.73 -6.04 2.90
CA ALA A 134 8.92 -7.28 3.63
C ALA A 134 7.98 -8.38 3.10
N ARG A 135 6.72 -8.03 2.80
CA ARG A 135 5.75 -8.95 2.19
C ARG A 135 6.24 -9.45 0.84
N GLU A 136 6.60 -8.57 -0.09
CA GLU A 136 7.03 -9.00 -1.43
C GLU A 136 8.29 -9.86 -1.33
N THR A 137 9.24 -9.52 -0.43
CA THR A 137 10.43 -10.33 -0.17
C THR A 137 10.07 -11.73 0.34
N SER A 138 9.16 -11.84 1.31
CA SER A 138 8.69 -13.14 1.81
C SER A 138 7.93 -13.94 0.76
N GLN A 139 7.07 -13.30 -0.03
CA GLN A 139 6.33 -13.94 -1.12
C GLN A 139 7.29 -14.46 -2.19
N GLU A 140 8.33 -13.69 -2.54
CA GLU A 140 9.34 -14.13 -3.50
C GLU A 140 10.16 -15.31 -2.97
N LEU A 141 10.51 -15.31 -1.68
CA LEU A 141 11.15 -16.46 -1.04
C LEU A 141 10.24 -17.70 -1.07
N LEU A 142 8.95 -17.54 -0.75
CA LEU A 142 7.98 -18.64 -0.82
C LEU A 142 7.85 -19.17 -2.24
N ARG A 143 7.75 -18.31 -3.25
CA ARG A 143 7.72 -18.71 -4.67
C ARG A 143 8.97 -19.51 -5.05
N LYS A 144 10.17 -19.07 -4.64
CA LYS A 144 11.42 -19.80 -4.88
C LYS A 144 11.44 -21.17 -4.21
N VAL A 145 10.95 -21.26 -2.97
CA VAL A 145 10.85 -22.53 -2.24
C VAL A 145 9.86 -23.47 -2.92
N THR A 146 8.68 -22.98 -3.34
CA THR A 146 7.68 -23.78 -4.07
C THR A 146 8.15 -24.20 -5.46
N ALA A 147 9.02 -23.41 -6.11
CA ALA A 147 9.60 -23.77 -7.41
C ALA A 147 10.73 -24.80 -7.30
N THR A 148 11.33 -24.93 -6.11
CA THR A 148 12.34 -25.94 -5.83
C THR A 148 11.62 -27.25 -5.51
N LYS A 149 11.88 -28.31 -6.28
CA LYS A 149 11.29 -29.64 -6.02
C LYS A 149 11.62 -30.06 -4.58
N SER A 150 10.64 -30.64 -3.90
CA SER A 150 10.78 -31.08 -2.50
C SER A 150 12.09 -31.84 -2.29
N PRO A 151 12.94 -31.45 -1.32
CA PRO A 151 14.17 -32.19 -0.99
C PRO A 151 13.92 -33.67 -0.65
N LEU A 152 12.69 -34.01 -0.26
CA LEU A 152 12.26 -35.39 0.00
C LEU A 152 11.99 -36.20 -1.28
N ALA A 153 11.71 -35.54 -2.41
CA ALA A 153 11.50 -36.21 -3.69
C ALA A 153 12.78 -36.85 -4.24
N GLU A 154 13.95 -36.39 -3.79
CA GLU A 154 15.25 -36.97 -4.14
C GLU A 154 15.65 -38.12 -3.21
N ALA A 155 15.09 -38.17 -2.00
CA ALA A 155 15.39 -39.17 -0.97
C ALA A 155 14.47 -40.41 -1.02
N LEU A 156 13.34 -40.35 -1.73
CA LEU A 156 12.40 -41.46 -1.87
C LEU A 156 12.62 -42.18 -3.20
N ALA A 157 12.65 -43.52 -3.15
CA ALA A 157 12.87 -44.37 -4.31
C ALA A 157 11.82 -44.11 -5.40
N LYS A 158 12.24 -44.15 -6.67
CA LYS A 158 11.39 -43.94 -7.85
C LYS A 158 10.10 -44.77 -7.75
N GLY A 159 8.96 -44.10 -7.52
CA GLY A 159 7.64 -44.74 -7.60
C GLY A 159 6.57 -44.18 -6.65
N GLU A 160 6.93 -43.42 -5.62
CA GLU A 160 5.94 -42.79 -4.73
C GLU A 160 5.73 -41.32 -5.11
N GLU A 161 4.48 -40.96 -5.43
CA GLU A 161 4.06 -39.56 -5.56
C GLU A 161 4.13 -38.90 -4.19
N VAL A 162 5.16 -38.09 -3.96
CA VAL A 162 5.27 -37.29 -2.74
C VAL A 162 4.21 -36.19 -2.83
N PRO A 163 3.30 -36.07 -1.84
CA PRO A 163 2.46 -34.89 -1.72
C PRO A 163 3.37 -33.67 -1.62
N ASP A 164 3.22 -32.73 -2.54
CA ASP A 164 4.05 -31.54 -2.56
C ASP A 164 3.68 -30.66 -1.37
N ILE A 165 4.43 -30.82 -0.26
CA ILE A 165 4.23 -30.17 1.03
C ILE A 165 4.17 -28.63 0.87
N PHE A 166 4.75 -28.09 -0.20
CA PHE A 166 4.77 -26.66 -0.48
C PHE A 166 3.52 -26.18 -1.25
N LYS A 167 2.70 -27.06 -1.84
CA LYS A 167 1.41 -26.68 -2.46
C LYS A 167 0.35 -26.26 -1.45
N ASP A 168 0.44 -26.78 -0.22
CA ASP A 168 -0.50 -26.46 0.86
C ASP A 168 -0.12 -25.18 1.62
N LEU A 169 0.99 -24.53 1.27
CA LEU A 169 1.35 -23.26 1.87
C LEU A 169 0.43 -22.16 1.32
N PRO A 170 -0.36 -21.50 2.17
CA PRO A 170 -1.18 -20.38 1.72
C PRO A 170 -0.24 -19.27 1.22
N MET A 171 -0.34 -18.97 -0.08
CA MET A 171 0.19 -17.72 -0.61
C MET A 171 -0.56 -16.61 0.12
N CYS A 172 0.11 -15.89 1.01
CA CYS A 172 -0.54 -14.91 1.87
C CYS A 172 -0.98 -13.71 1.02
N GLU A 173 -2.25 -13.70 0.60
CA GLU A 173 -2.85 -12.65 -0.23
C GLU A 173 -3.18 -11.38 0.58
N SER A 174 -3.29 -11.50 1.91
CA SER A 174 -3.66 -10.43 2.82
C SER A 174 -2.74 -10.37 4.05
N TYR A 175 -2.44 -9.18 4.56
CA TYR A 175 -1.69 -9.03 5.81
C TYR A 175 -2.58 -9.42 7.00
N PRO A 176 -2.28 -10.46 7.81
CA PRO A 176 -3.08 -10.75 9.01
C PRO A 176 -2.89 -9.70 10.13
N TYR A 177 -2.00 -8.71 9.94
CA TYR A 177 -1.68 -7.69 10.93
C TYR A 177 -2.12 -6.25 10.55
N VAL A 178 -2.66 -6.03 9.34
CA VAL A 178 -3.25 -4.73 8.98
C VAL A 178 -4.72 -4.77 9.41
N THR A 179 -5.01 -4.10 10.51
CA THR A 179 -6.39 -3.87 10.97
C THR A 179 -7.02 -2.77 10.13
N GLU A 180 -8.35 -2.66 10.12
CA GLU A 180 -9.06 -1.52 9.49
C GLU A 180 -8.49 -0.18 9.94
N ARG A 181 -8.16 -0.04 11.24
CA ARG A 181 -7.50 1.15 11.78
C ARG A 181 -6.15 1.45 11.15
N HIS A 182 -5.37 0.43 10.79
CA HIS A 182 -4.10 0.64 10.09
C HIS A 182 -4.35 1.13 8.65
N LEU A 183 -5.35 0.59 7.96
CA LEU A 183 -5.78 1.06 6.65
C LEU A 183 -6.25 2.51 6.70
N GLU A 184 -7.10 2.86 7.67
CA GLU A 184 -7.55 4.24 7.92
C GLU A 184 -6.38 5.21 8.03
N LEU A 185 -5.38 4.88 8.88
CA LEU A 185 -4.19 5.71 9.08
C LEU A 185 -3.32 5.82 7.81
N ILE A 186 -3.21 4.75 7.02
CA ILE A 186 -2.46 4.75 5.76
C ILE A 186 -3.17 5.64 4.74
N LEU A 187 -4.48 5.51 4.61
CA LEU A 187 -5.29 6.31 3.68
C LEU A 187 -5.28 7.79 4.09
N GLU A 188 -5.45 8.09 5.37
CA GLU A 188 -5.35 9.45 5.92
C GLU A 188 -3.97 10.05 5.61
N ALA A 189 -2.89 9.30 5.85
CA ALA A 189 -1.54 9.75 5.56
C ALA A 189 -1.28 9.96 4.08
N TRP A 190 -1.80 9.07 3.23
CA TRP A 190 -1.64 9.15 1.79
C TRP A 190 -2.39 10.36 1.22
N PHE A 191 -3.66 10.55 1.57
CA PHE A 191 -4.42 11.71 1.12
C PHE A 191 -3.94 13.01 1.75
N GLY A 192 -3.48 12.98 3.01
CA GLY A 192 -2.88 14.14 3.67
C GLY A 192 -1.64 14.66 2.95
N LEU A 193 -0.81 13.76 2.41
CA LEU A 193 0.41 14.14 1.68
C LEU A 193 0.20 14.43 0.20
N PHE A 194 -0.69 13.69 -0.47
CA PHE A 194 -0.80 13.71 -1.94
C PHE A 194 -2.14 14.22 -2.46
N GLY A 195 -3.17 14.33 -1.63
CA GLY A 195 -4.53 14.66 -2.05
C GLY A 195 -4.66 15.98 -2.82
N THR A 196 -3.79 16.96 -2.52
CA THR A 196 -3.75 18.26 -3.22
C THR A 196 -2.95 18.24 -4.53
N VAL A 197 -2.09 17.24 -4.72
CA VAL A 197 -1.23 17.12 -5.90
C VAL A 197 -1.84 16.20 -6.96
N ILE A 198 -2.75 15.32 -6.54
CA ILE A 198 -3.41 14.37 -7.42
C ILE A 198 -4.66 15.00 -8.04
N PRO A 199 -4.87 14.86 -9.36
CA PRO A 199 -6.07 15.35 -10.02
C PRO A 199 -7.37 14.78 -9.40
N ALA A 200 -8.42 15.59 -9.36
CA ALA A 200 -9.72 15.16 -8.83
C ALA A 200 -10.31 13.97 -9.62
N ASP A 201 -10.07 13.92 -10.92
CA ASP A 201 -10.51 12.89 -11.87
C ASP A 201 -9.53 11.71 -12.01
N ALA A 202 -8.48 11.64 -11.18
CA ALA A 202 -7.51 10.55 -11.23
C ALA A 202 -8.14 9.19 -10.88
N ASN A 203 -7.72 8.15 -11.63
CA ASN A 203 -8.01 6.77 -11.29
C ASN A 203 -7.00 6.28 -10.25
N LEU A 204 -7.49 5.64 -9.18
CA LEU A 204 -6.66 5.10 -8.11
C LEU A 204 -6.49 3.59 -8.32
N LEU A 205 -5.25 3.14 -8.48
CA LEU A 205 -4.89 1.75 -8.75
C LEU A 205 -4.30 1.09 -7.50
N THR A 206 -4.93 0.02 -7.02
CA THR A 206 -4.46 -0.79 -5.90
C THR A 206 -4.13 -2.22 -6.34
N LEU A 207 -3.08 -2.79 -5.75
CA LEU A 207 -2.70 -4.20 -5.83
C LEU A 207 -3.18 -4.99 -4.60
N ASP A 208 -3.78 -4.31 -3.62
CA ASP A 208 -4.22 -4.90 -2.36
C ASP A 208 -5.75 -4.93 -2.33
N ARG A 209 -6.28 -6.13 -2.15
CA ARG A 209 -7.72 -6.38 -2.07
C ARG A 209 -8.34 -5.78 -0.81
N GLN A 210 -7.62 -5.78 0.32
CA GLN A 210 -8.12 -5.16 1.56
C GLN A 210 -8.32 -3.65 1.40
N VAL A 211 -7.44 -3.00 0.63
CA VAL A 211 -7.60 -1.56 0.29
C VAL A 211 -8.86 -1.34 -0.55
N MET A 212 -9.10 -2.21 -1.55
CA MET A 212 -10.29 -2.11 -2.39
C MET A 212 -11.57 -2.32 -1.57
N ASP A 213 -11.62 -3.39 -0.78
CA ASP A 213 -12.78 -3.74 0.04
C ASP A 213 -13.05 -2.63 1.07
N TYR A 214 -12.02 -2.18 1.80
CA TYR A 214 -12.15 -1.07 2.75
C TYR A 214 -12.66 0.22 2.12
N ALA A 215 -12.16 0.59 0.94
CA ALA A 215 -12.58 1.82 0.27
C ALA A 215 -14.02 1.75 -0.28
N LEU A 216 -14.49 0.55 -0.64
CA LEU A 216 -15.89 0.31 -1.00
C LEU A 216 -16.79 0.40 0.24
N ASP A 217 -16.40 -0.29 1.33
CA ASP A 217 -17.13 -0.27 2.60
C ASP A 217 -17.28 1.16 3.16
N LEU A 218 -16.25 1.99 3.01
CA LEU A 218 -16.29 3.40 3.41
C LEU A 218 -17.36 4.20 2.67
N CYS A 219 -17.65 3.82 1.42
CA CYS A 219 -18.60 4.50 0.54
C CYS A 219 -20.03 3.93 0.61
N ASP A 220 -20.22 2.71 1.12
CA ASP A 220 -21.51 2.00 1.14
C ASP A 220 -22.59 2.68 2.01
N GLY A 221 -22.23 3.69 2.81
CA GLY A 221 -23.14 4.52 3.60
C GLY A 221 -23.42 5.94 3.05
N CYS A 222 -22.85 6.35 1.91
CA CYS A 222 -23.06 7.71 1.39
C CYS A 222 -24.42 7.86 0.68
N GLU A 223 -25.13 8.96 0.95
CA GLU A 223 -26.25 9.40 0.11
C GLU A 223 -25.72 9.73 -1.29
N VAL A 224 -26.15 8.95 -2.28
CA VAL A 224 -25.67 9.02 -3.66
C VAL A 224 -26.52 10.01 -4.46
N GLU A 225 -25.86 10.90 -5.18
CA GLU A 225 -26.52 11.72 -6.20
C GLU A 225 -26.88 10.82 -7.40
N SER A 226 -28.18 10.70 -7.69
CA SER A 226 -28.65 10.01 -8.89
C SER A 226 -28.28 10.87 -10.10
N LEU A 227 -27.22 10.47 -10.81
CA LEU A 227 -26.87 11.11 -12.07
C LEU A 227 -27.88 10.67 -13.13
N GLU A 228 -28.92 11.49 -13.37
CA GLU A 228 -29.78 11.30 -14.54
C GLU A 228 -28.95 11.52 -15.83
N ASP A 229 -29.10 10.56 -16.76
CA ASP A 229 -28.85 10.66 -18.21
C ASP A 229 -27.41 10.73 -18.77
N HIS A 230 -26.51 9.87 -18.27
CA HIS A 230 -25.45 9.32 -19.12
C HIS A 230 -25.47 7.79 -19.09
N PRO A 231 -25.34 7.11 -20.25
CA PRO A 231 -25.45 5.66 -20.30
C PRO A 231 -24.41 5.06 -19.37
N HIS A 232 -24.88 4.35 -18.34
CA HIS A 232 -24.07 3.50 -17.48
C HIS A 232 -23.09 2.72 -18.37
N PRO A 233 -21.77 2.96 -18.30
CA PRO A 233 -20.84 1.99 -18.84
C PRO A 233 -20.97 0.77 -17.95
N SER A 234 -21.70 -0.22 -18.46
CA SER A 234 -21.78 -1.59 -18.00
C SER A 234 -20.73 -1.95 -16.94
N GLN A 235 -21.18 -2.40 -15.77
CA GLN A 235 -20.40 -2.97 -14.66
C GLN A 235 -19.57 -4.24 -15.04
N LYS A 236 -19.20 -4.40 -16.31
CA LYS A 236 -18.60 -5.60 -16.86
C LYS A 236 -17.35 -5.20 -17.63
N ASN A 237 -16.24 -4.98 -16.94
CA ASN A 237 -14.93 -4.81 -17.57
C ASN A 237 -13.84 -5.46 -16.71
N GLU A 238 -14.05 -6.73 -16.37
CA GLU A 238 -12.93 -7.63 -16.10
C GLU A 238 -12.15 -7.75 -17.42
N ILE A 239 -11.06 -7.00 -17.53
CA ILE A 239 -10.15 -7.13 -18.66
C ILE A 239 -9.14 -8.18 -18.24
N ASP A 240 -9.27 -9.36 -18.85
CA ASP A 240 -8.29 -10.41 -18.68
C ASP A 240 -7.08 -10.08 -19.54
N THR A 241 -6.03 -9.59 -18.89
CA THR A 241 -4.75 -9.27 -19.54
C THR A 241 -3.80 -10.42 -19.19
N PRO A 242 -2.91 -10.87 -20.09
CA PRO A 242 -2.00 -11.97 -19.78
C PRO A 242 -1.21 -11.72 -18.47
N GLY A 243 -1.58 -12.45 -17.43
CA GLY A 243 -0.96 -12.43 -16.11
C GLY A 243 -1.67 -11.63 -15.00
N PHE A 244 -2.77 -10.92 -15.27
CA PHE A 244 -3.55 -10.23 -14.22
C PHE A 244 -5.02 -9.97 -14.61
N THR A 245 -5.89 -9.98 -13.61
CA THR A 245 -7.28 -9.52 -13.73
C THR A 245 -7.39 -8.06 -13.30
N ILE A 246 -8.19 -7.27 -14.02
CA ILE A 246 -8.43 -5.86 -13.71
C ILE A 246 -9.89 -5.65 -13.37
N ASN A 247 -10.14 -5.13 -12.17
CA ASN A 247 -11.47 -4.81 -11.68
C ASN A 247 -11.59 -3.29 -11.50
N ARG A 248 -12.56 -2.66 -12.18
CA ARG A 248 -12.81 -1.21 -12.07
C ARG A 248 -14.12 -0.94 -11.36
N ARG A 249 -14.11 -0.03 -10.39
CA ARG A 249 -15.26 0.40 -9.61
C ARG A 249 -15.27 1.92 -9.52
N SER A 250 -16.34 2.56 -9.95
CA SER A 250 -16.53 4.00 -9.73
C SER A 250 -17.20 4.20 -8.37
N LEU A 251 -16.60 5.03 -7.52
CA LEU A 251 -17.12 5.36 -6.20
C LEU A 251 -18.21 6.43 -6.30
N PRO A 252 -19.25 6.36 -5.45
CA PRO A 252 -20.31 7.37 -5.44
C PRO A 252 -19.74 8.75 -5.10
N ARG A 253 -20.40 9.80 -5.62
CA ARG A 253 -20.16 11.16 -5.17
C ARG A 253 -20.95 11.37 -3.88
N CYS A 254 -20.29 11.75 -2.79
CA CYS A 254 -20.97 12.04 -1.54
C CYS A 254 -21.51 13.48 -1.59
N LEU A 255 -22.84 13.62 -1.49
CA LEU A 255 -23.57 14.90 -1.50
C LEU A 255 -23.27 15.77 -0.27
N ASN A 256 -23.10 15.12 0.88
CA ASN A 256 -22.92 15.77 2.18
C ASN A 256 -21.44 15.78 2.58
N ALA A 257 -20.57 16.24 1.67
CA ALA A 257 -19.13 16.35 1.91
C ALA A 257 -18.79 17.23 3.13
N SER A 258 -19.69 18.12 3.53
CA SER A 258 -19.54 19.01 4.69
C SER A 258 -19.94 18.38 6.03
N ALA A 259 -20.64 17.23 6.04
CA ALA A 259 -21.12 16.57 7.25
C ALA A 259 -20.23 15.39 7.70
N SER A 260 -19.45 14.81 6.78
CA SER A 260 -18.49 13.77 7.10
C SER A 260 -17.18 14.39 7.61
N THR A 261 -16.73 13.96 8.79
CA THR A 261 -15.40 14.31 9.32
C THR A 261 -14.29 13.44 8.74
N ASP A 262 -14.62 12.42 7.95
CA ASP A 262 -13.65 11.48 7.39
C ASP A 262 -13.03 12.05 6.11
N SER A 263 -11.78 12.51 6.23
CA SER A 263 -11.00 13.07 5.13
C SER A 263 -10.73 12.07 4.01
N SER A 264 -10.64 10.77 4.33
CA SER A 264 -10.38 9.72 3.34
C SER A 264 -11.62 9.44 2.50
N LEU A 265 -12.81 9.44 3.11
CA LEU A 265 -14.07 9.31 2.38
C LEU A 265 -14.27 10.45 1.38
N LEU A 266 -14.03 11.69 1.82
CA LEU A 266 -14.13 12.87 0.95
C LEU A 266 -13.15 12.82 -0.22
N ALA A 267 -11.94 12.33 0.02
CA ALA A 267 -10.92 12.21 -1.01
C ALA A 267 -11.18 11.07 -1.99
N LEU A 268 -11.88 10.01 -1.56
CA LEU A 268 -12.28 8.87 -2.38
C LEU A 268 -13.56 9.14 -3.20
N ALA A 269 -14.47 9.95 -2.68
CA ALA A 269 -15.76 10.22 -3.30
C ALA A 269 -15.62 10.67 -4.77
N GLY A 270 -16.39 10.01 -5.65
CA GLY A 270 -16.41 10.30 -7.10
C GLY A 270 -15.19 9.83 -7.89
N LYS A 271 -14.19 9.20 -7.27
CA LYS A 271 -13.03 8.63 -7.97
C LYS A 271 -13.33 7.23 -8.51
N THR A 272 -12.51 6.78 -9.46
CA THR A 272 -12.54 5.38 -9.93
C THR A 272 -11.41 4.60 -9.28
N LEU A 273 -11.74 3.53 -8.57
CA LEU A 273 -10.81 2.54 -8.05
C LEU A 273 -10.58 1.44 -9.10
N ILE A 274 -9.32 1.04 -9.24
CA ILE A 274 -8.86 -0.04 -10.11
C ILE A 274 -8.11 -1.05 -9.24
N PHE A 275 -8.61 -2.27 -9.12
CA PHE A 275 -7.91 -3.36 -8.46
C PHE A 275 -7.26 -4.24 -9.52
N VAL A 276 -5.97 -4.55 -9.33
CA VAL A 276 -5.23 -5.48 -10.18
C VAL A 276 -4.79 -6.66 -9.35
N GLU A 277 -5.22 -7.86 -9.74
CA GLU A 277 -4.86 -9.12 -9.09
C GLU A 277 -3.94 -9.93 -10.00
N ARG A 278 -2.80 -10.37 -9.45
CA ARG A 278 -1.84 -11.21 -10.20
C ARG A 278 -2.45 -12.61 -10.36
N LYS A 279 -2.53 -13.12 -11.60
CA LYS A 279 -2.90 -14.52 -11.82
C LYS A 279 -1.72 -15.41 -11.44
N SER A 280 -1.93 -16.32 -10.49
CA SER A 280 -0.99 -17.39 -10.21
C SER A 280 -0.84 -18.26 -11.46
N ILE A 281 0.38 -18.38 -11.99
CA ILE A 281 0.68 -19.30 -13.07
C ILE A 281 0.57 -20.71 -12.47
N SER A 282 -0.61 -21.33 -12.57
CA SER A 282 -0.72 -22.76 -12.41
C SER A 282 0.06 -23.37 -13.57
N HIS A 283 1.23 -23.96 -13.30
CA HIS A 283 1.89 -24.82 -14.27
C HIS A 283 0.91 -25.94 -14.63
N ALA A 284 0.26 -25.80 -15.79
CA ALA A 284 -0.40 -26.90 -16.46
C ALA A 284 0.71 -27.90 -16.81
N THR A 285 0.72 -29.00 -16.08
CA THR A 285 1.52 -30.18 -16.41
C THR A 285 0.99 -30.74 -17.73
N SER A 286 1.78 -30.58 -18.79
CA SER A 286 1.70 -31.40 -20.00
C SER A 286 2.61 -32.62 -19.87
#